data_AF-A0A936WT68-F1
#
_entry.id   AF-A0A936WT68-F1
#
_cell.length_a   1.000
_cell.length_b   1.000
_cell.length_c   1.000
_cell.angle_alpha   90.00
_cell.angle_beta   90.00
_cell.angle_gamma   90.00
#
_symmetry.space_group_name_H-M   'P 1'
#
loop_
_entity.id
_entity.type
_entity.pdbx_description
1 polymer ?
#
loop_
_entity_poly.entity_id
_entity_poly.type
_entity_poly.pdbx_seq_one_letter_code
_entity_poly.pdbx_strand_id
1 'polypeptide(L)'
;MSKYYLGVDLGSTTSKAIIINEKDEIIGRGITNTRANYSVAADIARDEAIYDARFSVLKKNLEAELKASLPTASTSTTWRACSATSSSRCVWTSWAMNW
;
A
#
# COMPACT_ATOMS: atom_id res chain seq x y z
N MET A 1 -7.41 -13.66 -15.53
CA MET A 1 -6.15 -12.96 -15.85
C MET A 1 -6.40 -11.49 -15.54
N SER A 2 -5.66 -10.88 -14.61
CA SER A 2 -5.86 -9.47 -14.28
C SER A 2 -5.40 -8.62 -15.47
N LYS A 3 -6.27 -7.77 -16.00
CA LYS A 3 -5.91 -6.87 -17.11
C LYS A 3 -5.25 -5.61 -16.56
N TYR A 4 -4.23 -5.16 -17.26
CA TYR A 4 -3.56 -3.89 -17.01
C TYR A 4 -3.50 -3.12 -18.32
N TYR A 5 -3.64 -1.80 -18.24
CA TYR A 5 -3.59 -0.90 -19.37
C TYR A 5 -2.38 0.00 -19.24
N LEU A 6 -1.60 0.12 -20.32
CA LEU A 6 -0.44 0.99 -20.40
C LEU A 6 -0.77 2.19 -21.29
N GLY A 7 -0.72 3.39 -20.74
CA GLY A 7 -0.74 4.63 -21.49
C GLY A 7 0.66 5.22 -21.59
N VAL A 8 1.05 5.67 -22.79
CA VAL A 8 2.32 6.39 -23.02
C VAL A 8 1.99 7.75 -23.62
N ASP A 9 2.48 8.80 -22.98
CA ASP A 9 2.37 10.20 -23.39
C ASP A 9 3.74 10.72 -23.80
N LEU A 10 3.83 11.27 -25.01
CA LEU A 10 5.08 11.75 -25.60
C LEU A 10 5.05 13.27 -25.68
N GLY A 11 5.55 13.91 -24.63
CA GLY A 11 5.77 15.35 -24.61
C GLY A 11 7.10 15.75 -25.22
N SER A 12 7.22 17.02 -25.64
CA SER A 12 8.47 17.60 -26.18
C SER A 12 9.60 17.63 -25.15
N THR A 13 9.27 17.73 -23.87
CA THR A 13 10.26 17.76 -22.77
C THR A 13 10.30 16.46 -21.98
N THR A 14 9.16 15.82 -21.79
CA THR A 14 9.04 14.60 -20.97
C THR A 14 8.17 13.57 -21.64
N SER A 15 8.61 12.32 -21.60
CA SER A 15 7.81 11.15 -21.95
C SER A 15 7.36 10.49 -20.66
N LYS A 16 6.08 10.15 -20.57
CA LYS A 16 5.45 9.59 -19.39
C LYS A 16 4.77 8.27 -19.75
N ALA A 17 4.81 7.32 -18.84
CA ALA A 17 4.05 6.09 -18.95
C ALA A 17 3.31 5.80 -17.65
N ILE A 18 2.06 5.36 -17.75
CA ILE A 18 1.22 5.02 -16.62
C ILE A 18 0.60 3.65 -16.87
N ILE A 19 0.66 2.79 -15.85
CA ILE A 19 -0.04 1.50 -15.85
C ILE A 19 -1.20 1.58 -14.86
N ILE A 20 -2.40 1.25 -15.32
CA ILE A 20 -3.61 1.17 -14.50
C ILE A 20 -4.21 -0.24 -14.51
N ASN A 21 -4.98 -0.58 -13.47
CA ASN A 21 -5.80 -1.78 -13.44
C ASN A 21 -7.25 -1.49 -13.88
N GLU A 22 -8.12 -2.50 -13.87
CA GLU A 22 -9.54 -2.38 -14.23
C GLU A 22 -10.39 -1.54 -13.25
N LYS A 23 -9.82 -1.13 -12.11
CA LYS A 23 -10.47 -0.26 -11.12
C LYS A 23 -9.97 1.18 -11.20
N ASP A 24 -9.31 1.53 -12.31
CA ASP A 24 -8.68 2.83 -12.54
C ASP A 24 -7.61 3.20 -11.50
N GLU A 25 -7.05 2.21 -10.79
CA GLU A 25 -5.96 2.44 -9.84
C GLU A 25 -4.63 2.49 -10.60
N ILE A 26 -3.80 3.49 -10.29
CA ILE A 26 -2.43 3.57 -10.80
C ILE A 26 -1.57 2.52 -10.10
N ILE A 27 -0.97 1.66 -10.89
CA ILE A 27 -0.11 0.57 -10.44
C ILE A 27 1.36 0.90 -10.66
N GLY A 28 1.67 1.56 -11.77
CA GLY A 28 3.05 1.91 -12.12
C GLY A 28 3.15 3.26 -12.83
N ARG A 29 4.27 3.95 -12.61
CA ARG A 29 4.59 5.24 -13.23
C ARG A 29 6.02 5.24 -13.77
N GLY A 30 6.20 5.86 -14.93
CA GLY A 30 7.51 6.13 -15.51
C GLY A 30 7.55 7.53 -16.09
N ILE A 31 8.63 8.26 -15.84
CA ILE A 31 8.80 9.64 -16.30
C ILE A 31 10.26 9.84 -16.67
N THR A 32 10.49 10.08 -17.95
CA THR A 32 11.83 10.36 -18.45
C THR A 32 11.84 11.61 -19.33
N ASN A 33 13.02 12.20 -19.52
CA ASN A 33 13.18 13.33 -20.42
C ASN A 33 13.21 12.84 -21.88
N THR A 34 12.40 13.45 -22.75
CA THR A 34 12.27 13.02 -24.15
C THR A 34 13.55 13.24 -24.96
N ARG A 35 14.31 14.29 -24.64
CA ARG A 35 15.49 14.74 -25.39
C ARG A 35 15.20 14.80 -26.90
N ALA A 36 16.17 14.44 -27.73
CA ALA A 36 16.04 14.43 -29.19
C ALA A 36 15.46 13.11 -29.75
N ASN A 37 15.15 12.11 -28.90
CA ASN A 37 14.73 10.79 -29.37
C ASN A 37 13.51 10.27 -28.61
N TYR A 38 12.34 10.49 -29.22
CA TYR A 38 11.04 10.06 -28.71
C TYR A 38 10.93 8.55 -28.52
N SER A 39 11.52 7.75 -29.42
CA SER A 39 11.40 6.28 -29.34
C SER A 39 12.09 5.77 -28.08
N VAL A 40 13.35 6.18 -27.89
CA VAL A 40 14.14 5.75 -26.73
C VAL A 40 13.51 6.26 -25.43
N ALA A 41 12.99 7.49 -25.44
CA ALA A 41 12.31 8.03 -24.27
C ALA A 41 10.99 7.29 -23.94
N ALA A 42 10.21 6.92 -24.96
CA ALA A 42 9.01 6.11 -24.79
C ALA A 42 9.33 4.74 -24.18
N ASP A 43 10.41 4.11 -24.66
CA ASP A 43 10.88 2.82 -24.19
C ASP A 43 11.31 2.89 -22.72
N ILE A 44 12.12 3.88 -22.37
CA ILE A 44 12.58 4.09 -21.00
C ILE A 44 11.39 4.37 -20.06
N ALA A 45 10.48 5.28 -20.44
CA ALA A 45 9.32 5.60 -19.62
C ALA A 45 8.43 4.35 -19.39
N ARG A 46 8.20 3.56 -20.44
CA ARG A 46 7.46 2.30 -20.33
C ARG A 46 8.12 1.32 -19.36
N ASP A 47 9.42 1.12 -19.49
CA ASP A 47 10.15 0.15 -18.67
C ASP A 47 10.16 0.58 -17.20
N GLU A 48 10.37 1.87 -16.92
CA GLU A 48 10.22 2.45 -15.56
C GLU A 48 8.83 2.15 -14.98
N ALA A 49 7.76 2.38 -15.76
CA ALA A 49 6.40 2.10 -15.30
C ALA A 49 6.16 0.61 -15.02
N ILE A 50 6.75 -0.29 -15.80
CA ILE A 50 6.66 -1.74 -15.58
C ILE A 50 7.39 -2.15 -14.30
N TYR A 51 8.58 -1.61 -14.05
CA TYR A 51 9.32 -1.91 -12.82
C TYR A 51 8.58 -1.40 -11.59
N ASP A 52 8.11 -0.15 -11.62
CA ASP A 52 7.31 0.44 -10.56
C ASP A 52 6.02 -0.37 -10.29
N ALA A 53 5.34 -0.83 -11.34
CA ALA A 53 4.16 -1.68 -11.23
C ALA A 53 4.46 -3.01 -10.52
N ARG A 54 5.58 -3.67 -10.87
CA ARG A 54 5.97 -4.94 -10.24
C ARG A 54 6.25 -4.77 -8.75
N PHE A 55 6.96 -3.73 -8.36
CA PHE A 55 7.23 -3.44 -6.94
C PHE A 55 5.96 -3.05 -6.18
N SER A 56 5.07 -2.28 -6.81
CA SER A 56 3.78 -1.91 -6.23
C SER A 56 2.90 -3.13 -5.95
N VAL A 57 2.82 -4.08 -6.88
CA VAL A 57 2.08 -5.34 -6.68
C VAL A 57 2.73 -6.19 -5.59
N LEU A 58 4.05 -6.33 -5.61
CA LEU A 58 4.79 -7.07 -4.60
C LEU A 58 4.53 -6.49 -3.20
N LYS A 59 4.63 -5.17 -3.05
CA LYS A 59 4.38 -4.46 -1.79
C LYS A 59 2.97 -4.72 -1.27
N LYS A 60 1.94 -4.58 -2.13
CA LYS A 60 0.53 -4.84 -1.77
C LYS A 60 0.33 -6.27 -1.27
N ASN A 61 0.95 -7.25 -1.95
CA ASN A 61 0.85 -8.65 -1.54
C ASN A 61 1.55 -8.91 -0.20
N LEU A 62 2.75 -8.36 0.00
CA LEU A 62 3.47 -8.48 1.28
C LEU A 62 2.70 -7.83 2.44
N GLU A 63 2.10 -6.66 2.23
CA GLU A 63 1.27 -5.99 3.25
C GLU A 63 0.03 -6.83 3.62
N ALA A 64 -0.59 -7.48 2.63
CA ALA A 64 -1.73 -8.37 2.86
C ALA A 64 -1.33 -9.62 3.67
N GLU A 65 -0.22 -10.27 3.31
CA GLU A 65 0.35 -11.41 4.03
C GLU A 65 0.72 -11.02 5.46
N LEU A 66 1.40 -9.88 5.64
CA LEU A 66 1.78 -9.41 6.97
C LEU A 66 0.53 -9.18 7.83
N LYS A 67 -0.50 -8.53 7.30
CA LYS A 67 -1.77 -8.29 8.00
C LYS A 67 -2.50 -9.59 8.35
N ALA A 68 -2.44 -10.60 7.49
CA ALA A 68 -3.03 -11.92 7.76
C ALA A 68 -2.25 -12.69 8.83
N SER A 69 -0.92 -12.52 8.87
CA SER A 69 -0.02 -13.17 9.82
C SER A 69 0.00 -12.52 11.22
N LEU A 70 -0.36 -11.24 11.32
CA LEU A 70 -0.49 -10.58 12.61
C LEU A 70 -1.65 -11.19 13.39
N PRO A 71 -1.45 -11.60 14.67
CA PRO A 71 -2.57 -12.03 15.49
C PRO A 71 -3.57 -10.88 15.55
N THR A 72 -4.79 -11.15 15.11
CA THR A 72 -5.92 -10.26 15.35
C THR A 72 -6.06 -10.26 16.87
N ALA A 73 -5.47 -9.26 17.52
CA ALA A 73 -5.75 -8.98 18.90
C ALA A 73 -7.24 -8.68 18.96
N SER A 74 -8.03 -9.71 19.25
CA SER A 74 -9.39 -9.59 19.74
C SER A 74 -9.28 -8.99 21.13
N THR A 75 -8.84 -7.74 21.23
CA THR A 75 -9.09 -6.92 22.39
C THR A 75 -10.55 -6.50 22.27
N SER A 76 -11.44 -7.46 22.55
CA SER A 76 -12.71 -7.14 23.17
C SER A 76 -12.39 -6.59 24.55
N THR A 77 -11.86 -5.37 24.61
CA THR A 77 -11.81 -4.60 25.84
C THR A 77 -13.23 -4.11 26.06
N THR A 78 -14.12 -5.02 26.46
CA THR A 78 -15.31 -4.62 27.19
C THR A 78 -14.81 -4.01 28.49
N TRP A 79 -14.65 -2.70 28.49
CA TRP A 79 -14.54 -1.92 29.71
C TRP A 79 -15.83 -2.14 30.49
N ARG A 80 -15.85 -3.10 31.42
CA ARG A 80 -16.87 -3.10 32.47
C ARG A 80 -16.53 -1.92 33.37
N ALA A 81 -17.32 -0.85 33.27
CA ALA A 81 -17.34 0.19 34.27
C ALA A 81 -17.63 -0.49 35.62
N CYS A 82 -16.69 -0.41 36.56
CA CYS A 82 -16.90 -0.81 37.93
C CYS A 82 -17.91 0.18 38.52
N SER A 83 -19.18 -0.21 38.62
CA SER A 83 -20.20 0.57 39.32
C SER A 83 -19.86 0.55 40.81
N ALA A 84 -19.27 1.64 41.29
CA ALA A 84 -18.93 1.83 42.69
C ALA A 84 -20.22 1.82 43.52
N THR A 85 -20.49 0.70 44.19
CA THR A 85 -21.40 0.68 45.34
C THR A 85 -20.53 0.67 46.58
N SER A 86 -20.79 1.66 47.44
CA SER A 86 -20.10 2.02 48.67
C SER A 86 -19.36 0.90 49.40
N SER A 87 -18.15 1.24 49.85
CA SER A 87 -17.29 0.55 50.82
C SER A 87 -16.20 -0.36 50.24
N SER A 88 -15.00 0.24 50.21
CA SER A 88 -13.73 -0.38 50.53
C SER A 88 -13.11 -1.35 49.52
N ARG A 89 -12.14 -0.76 48.78
CA ARG A 89 -10.92 -1.36 48.22
C ARG A 89 -11.01 -1.88 46.77
N CYS A 90 -10.91 -0.96 45.81
CA CYS A 90 -10.40 -1.27 44.46
C CYS A 90 -8.90 -1.53 44.54
N VAL A 91 -8.48 -2.79 44.48
CA VAL A 91 -7.07 -3.15 44.34
C VAL A 91 -6.75 -3.25 42.85
N TRP A 92 -5.96 -2.32 42.34
CA TRP A 92 -5.31 -2.45 41.04
C TRP A 92 -4.17 -3.45 41.17
N THR A 93 -4.42 -4.74 40.89
CA THR A 93 -3.31 -5.64 40.57
C THR A 93 -3.08 -5.55 39.07
N SER A 94 -2.00 -4.87 38.70
CA SER A 94 -1.47 -4.94 37.33
C SER A 94 -0.95 -6.36 37.12
N TRP A 95 -1.66 -7.16 36.32
CA TRP A 95 -1.19 -8.44 35.86
C TRP A 95 -0.49 -8.26 34.51
N ALA A 96 0.79 -8.58 34.50
CA ALA A 96 1.64 -8.99 33.38
C ALA A 96 1.22 -8.52 31.98
N MET A 97 1.88 -7.46 31.49
CA MET A 97 2.17 -7.34 30.06
C MET A 97 3.35 -8.26 29.74
N ASN A 98 3.05 -9.44 29.22
CA ASN A 98 3.87 -9.98 28.14
C ASN A 98 3.14 -9.65 26.84
N TRP A 99 3.94 -9.34 25.81
CA TRP A 99 3.62 -8.79 24.49
C TRP A 99 3.66 -7.26 24.42
#